data_AF-A0A9Q8Q3K7-F1
#
_entry.id   AF-A0A9Q8Q3K7-F1
#
_cell.length_a   1.000
_cell.length_b   1.000
_cell.length_c   1.000
_cell.angle_alpha   90.00
_cell.angle_beta   90.00
_cell.angle_gamma   90.00
#
_symmetry.space_group_name_H-M   'P 1'
#
loop_
_entity.id
_entity.type
_entity.pdbx_description
1 polymer ?
#
loop_
_entity_poly.entity_id
_entity_poly.type
_entity_poly.pdbx_seq_one_letter_code
_entity_poly.pdbx_strand_id
1 'polypeptide(L)'
;MKINVVFIILLLSGCTSKPLFYNDFSPPKDSKQVNIAVEAPAIAEVLPLNVMYRSYKCQVSSRISEREYRDVPGFHNMEILLNRQGNTNVFAKNIPLDGGGRCDWRLSNIITSLKFSKAHPLSINVDSFIGRNLVFIFDTNPPKITGGRINKTKGNLYISKKYFPWLDKNSKSNKLTLELFGGQLYEYYEISQPQKTLWKPIIPEGVYVTSEYTGNPELDKQGKFARYSDGTVSQGDSNDEMYKKLLLLTSEGTAND
;
A
#
# COMPACT_ATOMS: atom_id res chain seq x y z
N MET A 1 -38.74 -59.48 20.41
CA MET A 1 -38.04 -58.58 21.36
C MET A 1 -37.22 -57.60 20.53
N LYS A 2 -37.70 -56.36 20.35
CA LYS A 2 -37.05 -55.34 19.50
C LYS A 2 -36.28 -54.39 20.42
N ILE A 3 -34.95 -54.42 20.35
CA ILE A 3 -34.09 -53.48 21.07
C ILE A 3 -33.86 -52.29 20.15
N ASN A 4 -34.38 -51.12 20.55
CA ASN A 4 -34.18 -49.86 19.86
C ASN A 4 -32.73 -49.41 20.05
N VAL A 5 -32.00 -49.29 18.94
CA VAL A 5 -30.68 -48.66 18.91
C VAL A 5 -30.88 -47.15 18.88
N VAL A 6 -30.53 -46.46 19.97
CA VAL A 6 -30.50 -45.00 20.01
C VAL A 6 -29.18 -44.55 19.40
N PHE A 7 -29.25 -43.95 18.21
CA PHE A 7 -28.11 -43.35 17.52
C PHE A 7 -27.84 -41.98 18.14
N ILE A 8 -26.84 -41.90 19.03
CA ILE A 8 -26.35 -40.62 19.55
C ILE A 8 -25.43 -40.02 18.48
N ILE A 9 -25.93 -39.02 17.77
CA ILE A 9 -25.14 -38.24 16.82
C ILE A 9 -24.22 -37.32 17.63
N LEU A 10 -22.97 -37.71 17.82
CA LEU A 10 -21.91 -36.80 18.28
C LEU A 10 -21.64 -35.79 17.16
N LEU A 11 -22.12 -34.56 17.33
CA LEU A 11 -21.71 -33.42 16.50
C LEU A 11 -20.29 -33.01 16.92
N LEU A 12 -19.28 -33.54 16.23
CA LEU A 12 -17.91 -33.04 16.28
C LEU A 12 -17.85 -31.68 15.57
N SER A 13 -18.06 -30.58 16.29
CA SER A 13 -17.76 -29.23 15.78
C SER A 13 -16.25 -28.97 15.85
N GLY A 14 -15.50 -29.66 14.99
CA GLY A 14 -14.11 -29.35 14.69
C GLY A 14 -14.03 -28.32 13.57
N CYS A 15 -14.09 -27.03 13.92
CA CYS A 15 -13.60 -25.96 13.05
C CYS A 15 -13.24 -24.78 13.94
N THR A 16 -11.96 -24.41 13.99
CA THR A 16 -11.46 -23.18 14.61
C THR A 16 -11.91 -21.95 13.80
N SER A 17 -13.23 -21.80 13.65
CA SER A 17 -13.86 -20.65 13.05
C SER A 17 -13.90 -19.57 14.13
N LYS A 18 -13.32 -18.39 13.82
CA LYS A 18 -13.46 -17.23 14.69
C LYS A 18 -14.95 -17.06 15.01
N PRO A 19 -15.33 -16.79 16.26
CA PRO A 19 -16.74 -16.66 16.61
C PRO A 19 -17.43 -15.64 15.71
N LEU A 20 -18.70 -15.85 15.35
CA LEU A 20 -19.44 -14.98 14.42
C LEU A 20 -19.39 -13.47 14.79
N PHE A 21 -19.23 -13.15 16.08
CA PHE A 21 -19.10 -11.79 16.58
C PHE A 21 -17.76 -11.11 16.30
N TYR A 22 -16.73 -11.82 15.81
CA TYR A 22 -15.46 -11.22 15.41
C TYR A 22 -15.58 -10.32 14.18
N ASN A 23 -16.64 -10.49 13.40
CA ASN A 23 -16.95 -9.66 12.24
C ASN A 23 -17.97 -8.56 12.55
N ASP A 24 -18.42 -8.45 13.80
CA ASP A 24 -19.32 -7.38 14.22
C ASP A 24 -18.58 -6.05 14.20
N PHE A 25 -18.93 -5.20 13.22
CA PHE A 25 -18.37 -3.89 12.98
C PHE A 25 -19.53 -2.89 12.92
N SER A 26 -19.68 -2.12 14.00
CA SER A 26 -20.79 -1.17 14.16
C SER A 26 -20.27 0.12 14.81
N PRO A 27 -19.62 1.00 14.01
CA PRO A 27 -19.13 2.29 14.48
C PRO A 27 -20.24 3.11 15.16
N PRO A 28 -19.99 3.75 16.32
CA PRO A 28 -20.91 4.72 16.90
C PRO A 28 -21.19 5.88 15.93
N LYS A 29 -22.42 6.43 15.96
CA LYS A 29 -22.80 7.55 15.07
C LYS A 29 -21.94 8.80 15.25
N ASP A 30 -21.45 9.02 16.47
CA ASP A 30 -20.62 10.12 16.91
C ASP A 30 -19.11 9.80 16.91
N SER A 31 -18.72 8.64 16.34
CA SER A 31 -17.32 8.25 16.19
C SER A 31 -16.55 9.36 15.45
N LYS A 32 -15.47 9.84 16.07
CA LYS A 32 -14.51 10.73 15.40
C LYS A 32 -13.97 10.02 14.17
N GLN A 33 -13.73 10.76 13.09
CA GLN A 33 -13.28 10.20 11.82
C GLN A 33 -12.00 10.88 11.37
N VAL A 34 -11.17 10.13 10.65
CA VAL A 34 -10.05 10.67 9.87
C VAL A 34 -10.43 10.69 8.39
N ASN A 35 -10.24 11.82 7.73
CA ASN A 35 -10.37 11.92 6.29
C ASN A 35 -9.06 11.47 5.63
N ILE A 36 -9.12 10.45 4.77
CA ILE A 36 -8.00 10.00 3.96
C ILE A 36 -8.25 10.46 2.52
N ALA A 37 -7.33 11.26 1.96
CA ALA A 37 -7.45 11.79 0.62
C ALA A 37 -6.18 11.59 -0.21
N VAL A 38 -6.38 11.36 -1.51
CA VAL A 38 -5.33 11.28 -2.53
C VAL A 38 -5.71 12.17 -3.71
N GLU A 39 -4.86 13.14 -4.06
CA GLU A 39 -4.98 13.94 -5.28
C GLU A 39 -4.14 13.29 -6.37
N ALA A 40 -4.74 12.39 -7.14
CA ALA A 40 -4.01 11.53 -8.07
C ALA A 40 -3.93 12.15 -9.48
N PRO A 41 -2.74 12.18 -10.12
CA PRO A 41 -2.63 12.58 -11.51
C PRO A 41 -3.34 11.58 -12.42
N ALA A 42 -3.74 12.01 -13.62
CA ALA A 42 -4.50 11.19 -14.58
C ALA A 42 -3.79 9.88 -14.98
N ILE A 43 -2.46 9.89 -14.95
CA ILE A 43 -1.62 8.73 -15.29
C ILE A 43 -1.46 7.72 -14.15
N ALA A 44 -2.16 7.91 -13.03
CA ALA A 44 -2.11 7.02 -11.87
C ALA A 44 -3.50 6.50 -11.45
N GLU A 45 -3.51 5.33 -10.85
CA GLU A 45 -4.69 4.67 -10.31
C GLU A 45 -4.56 4.56 -8.78
N VAL A 46 -5.53 5.13 -8.06
CA VAL A 46 -5.64 4.98 -6.60
C VAL A 46 -6.29 3.63 -6.30
N LEU A 47 -5.65 2.83 -5.45
CA LEU A 47 -6.17 1.53 -5.03
C LEU A 47 -7.11 1.68 -3.82
N PRO A 48 -7.95 0.67 -3.54
CA PRO A 48 -8.74 0.64 -2.31
C PRO A 48 -7.83 0.81 -1.07
N LEU A 49 -8.34 1.52 -0.05
CA LEU A 49 -7.66 1.61 1.24
C LEU A 49 -7.67 0.23 1.90
N ASN A 50 -6.51 -0.24 2.37
CA ASN A 50 -6.45 -1.37 3.29
C ASN A 50 -6.53 -0.83 4.72
N VAL A 51 -7.67 -1.03 5.37
CA VAL A 51 -7.95 -0.49 6.71
C VAL A 51 -7.92 -1.64 7.70
N MET A 52 -7.15 -1.47 8.77
CA MET A 52 -7.05 -2.44 9.86
C MET A 52 -7.52 -1.82 11.18
N TYR A 53 -8.46 -2.48 11.81
CA TYR A 53 -8.84 -2.27 13.20
C TYR A 53 -8.23 -3.36 14.08
N ARG A 54 -7.94 -2.99 15.33
CA ARG A 54 -7.48 -3.92 16.38
C ARG A 54 -8.44 -3.93 17.56
N SER A 55 -8.47 -5.04 18.28
CA SER A 55 -9.26 -5.20 19.50
C SER A 55 -8.44 -5.88 20.59
N TYR A 56 -8.36 -5.25 21.75
CA TYR A 56 -7.82 -5.88 22.96
C TYR A 56 -8.85 -6.76 23.69
N LYS A 57 -10.14 -6.62 23.33
CA LYS A 57 -11.25 -7.38 23.91
C LYS A 57 -11.44 -8.73 23.20
N CYS A 58 -11.45 -8.70 21.88
CA CYS A 58 -11.43 -9.88 21.04
C CYS A 58 -9.98 -10.16 20.68
N GLN A 59 -9.28 -10.95 21.51
CA GLN A 59 -7.89 -11.35 21.26
C GLN A 59 -7.83 -12.54 20.31
N VAL A 60 -6.68 -12.79 19.70
CA VAL A 60 -6.36 -14.03 19.00
C VAL A 60 -5.14 -14.67 19.62
N SER A 61 -5.15 -16.00 19.73
CA SER A 61 -3.96 -16.74 20.12
C SER A 61 -2.98 -16.75 18.94
N SER A 62 -1.78 -16.21 19.14
CA SER A 62 -0.71 -16.17 18.16
C SER A 62 0.45 -17.05 18.63
N ARG A 63 0.92 -17.92 17.74
CA ARG A 63 2.12 -18.72 17.97
C ARG A 63 3.35 -17.82 17.90
N ILE A 64 4.13 -17.76 18.97
CA ILE A 64 5.38 -16.97 19.04
C ILE A 64 6.63 -17.85 19.03
N SER A 65 6.50 -19.13 19.37
CA SER A 65 7.53 -20.16 19.18
C SER A 65 6.87 -21.51 18.90
N GLU A 66 7.65 -22.58 18.72
CA GLU A 66 7.05 -23.89 18.40
C GLU A 66 6.07 -24.43 19.44
N ARG A 67 6.22 -24.02 20.70
CA ARG A 67 5.44 -24.53 21.83
C ARG A 67 4.76 -23.42 22.63
N GLU A 68 4.91 -22.17 22.22
CA GLU A 68 4.41 -21.02 22.97
C GLU A 68 3.40 -20.23 22.13
N TYR A 69 2.25 -20.01 22.73
CA TYR A 69 1.18 -19.17 22.23
C TYR A 69 1.00 -17.99 23.16
N ARG A 70 0.75 -16.82 22.59
CA ARG A 70 0.42 -15.61 23.33
C ARG A 70 -0.84 -15.00 22.75
N ASP A 71 -1.73 -14.56 23.62
CA ASP A 71 -2.87 -13.77 23.20
C ASP A 71 -2.40 -12.38 22.77
N VAL A 72 -2.71 -12.03 21.54
CA VAL A 72 -2.42 -10.72 20.93
C VAL A 72 -3.73 -10.06 20.54
N PRO A 73 -3.75 -8.72 20.35
CA PRO A 73 -4.94 -8.03 19.88
C PRO A 73 -5.47 -8.66 18.60
N GLY A 74 -6.79 -8.90 18.55
CA GLY A 74 -7.47 -9.33 17.34
C GLY A 74 -7.36 -8.27 16.25
N PHE A 75 -7.60 -8.68 15.01
CA PHE A 75 -7.58 -7.79 13.86
C PHE A 75 -8.83 -7.96 13.00
N HIS A 76 -9.32 -6.85 12.48
CA HIS A 76 -10.39 -6.76 11.49
C HIS A 76 -9.90 -5.92 10.32
N ASN A 77 -9.69 -6.56 9.16
CA ASN A 77 -9.22 -5.89 7.95
C ASN A 77 -10.39 -5.67 6.99
N MET A 78 -10.39 -4.53 6.32
CA MET A 78 -11.38 -4.20 5.30
C MET A 78 -10.74 -3.42 4.15
N GLU A 79 -11.25 -3.63 2.94
CA GLU A 79 -10.89 -2.82 1.78
C GLU A 79 -11.99 -1.78 1.53
N ILE A 80 -11.60 -0.52 1.41
CA ILE A 80 -12.55 0.59 1.24
C ILE A 80 -12.20 1.41 0.02
N LEU A 81 -13.13 1.49 -0.92
CA LEU A 81 -13.00 2.37 -2.07
C LEU A 81 -13.07 3.84 -1.64
N LEU A 82 -12.14 4.64 -2.18
CA LEU A 82 -12.22 6.09 -2.11
C LEU A 82 -13.20 6.59 -3.18
N ASN A 83 -13.93 7.66 -2.86
CA ASN A 83 -14.84 8.29 -3.80
C ASN A 83 -14.17 9.51 -4.42
N ARG A 84 -14.30 9.68 -5.74
CA ARG A 84 -13.91 10.91 -6.42
C ARG A 84 -14.78 12.07 -5.90
N GLN A 85 -14.14 13.18 -5.54
CA GLN A 85 -14.83 14.37 -5.07
C GLN A 85 -15.27 15.23 -6.26
N GLY A 86 -16.54 15.12 -6.64
CA GLY A 86 -17.09 15.86 -7.79
C GLY A 86 -16.27 15.65 -9.06
N ASN A 87 -16.00 16.73 -9.78
CA ASN A 87 -15.18 16.72 -11.01
C ASN A 87 -13.68 16.96 -10.76
N THR A 88 -13.19 16.73 -9.54
CA THR A 88 -11.77 16.90 -9.19
C THR A 88 -10.99 15.60 -9.35
N ASN A 89 -9.66 15.69 -9.28
CA ASN A 89 -8.75 14.54 -9.20
C ASN A 89 -8.50 14.07 -7.74
N VAL A 90 -9.33 14.51 -6.79
CA VAL A 90 -9.22 14.11 -5.40
C VAL A 90 -10.14 12.93 -5.12
N PHE A 91 -9.57 11.86 -4.57
CA PHE A 91 -10.26 10.69 -4.07
C PHE A 91 -10.21 10.71 -2.56
N ALA A 92 -11.35 10.58 -1.87
CA ALA A 92 -11.39 10.67 -0.42
C ALA A 92 -12.38 9.72 0.24
N LYS A 93 -12.11 9.40 1.50
CA LYS A 93 -13.01 8.67 2.39
C LYS A 93 -12.82 9.10 3.84
N ASN A 94 -13.90 9.19 4.61
CA ASN A 94 -13.82 9.32 6.06
C ASN A 94 -13.88 7.94 6.70
N ILE A 95 -12.93 7.68 7.59
CA ILE A 95 -12.79 6.39 8.29
C ILE A 95 -12.99 6.64 9.80
N PRO A 96 -13.90 5.91 10.46
CA PRO A 96 -14.14 6.08 11.89
C PRO A 96 -12.95 5.57 12.71
N LEU A 97 -12.56 6.32 13.74
CA LEU A 97 -11.51 5.90 14.69
C LEU A 97 -12.02 4.79 15.61
N ASP A 98 -13.30 4.84 15.96
CA ASP A 98 -14.02 3.80 16.69
C ASP A 98 -14.88 2.98 15.73
N GLY A 99 -14.49 1.72 15.54
CA GLY A 99 -15.22 0.72 14.75
C GLY A 99 -16.31 0.00 15.54
N GLY A 100 -16.32 0.15 16.87
CA GLY A 100 -17.36 -0.36 17.77
C GLY A 100 -17.58 -1.87 17.66
N GLY A 101 -18.85 -2.26 17.70
CA GLY A 101 -19.27 -3.66 17.76
C GLY A 101 -18.91 -4.34 19.08
N ARG A 102 -19.24 -5.63 19.20
CA ARG A 102 -18.95 -6.44 20.41
C ARG A 102 -17.47 -6.50 20.76
N CYS A 103 -16.60 -6.35 19.77
CA CYS A 103 -15.16 -6.38 19.95
C CYS A 103 -14.54 -5.01 20.27
N ASP A 104 -15.28 -3.90 20.30
CA ASP A 104 -14.70 -2.57 20.54
C ASP A 104 -13.51 -2.30 19.60
N TRP A 105 -13.76 -2.42 18.30
CA TRP A 105 -12.74 -2.25 17.27
C TRP A 105 -12.17 -0.83 17.28
N ARG A 106 -10.86 -0.69 17.31
CA ARG A 106 -10.15 0.61 17.24
C ARG A 106 -9.29 0.68 16.00
N LEU A 107 -9.35 1.79 15.28
CA LEU A 107 -8.55 1.98 14.07
C LEU A 107 -7.07 1.89 14.44
N SER A 108 -6.34 1.04 13.72
CA SER A 108 -4.92 0.81 13.98
C SER A 108 -4.05 1.34 12.86
N ASN A 109 -4.29 0.93 11.62
CA ASN A 109 -3.58 1.51 10.49
C ASN A 109 -4.41 1.53 9.20
N ILE A 110 -4.01 2.40 8.28
CA ILE A 110 -4.54 2.48 6.93
C ILE A 110 -3.36 2.45 5.96
N ILE A 111 -3.43 1.60 4.94
CA ILE A 111 -2.53 1.64 3.80
C ILE A 111 -3.29 2.28 2.64
N THR A 112 -2.75 3.38 2.14
CA THR A 112 -3.17 3.97 0.87
C THR A 112 -2.11 3.68 -0.18
N SER A 113 -2.57 3.27 -1.37
CA SER A 113 -1.68 2.80 -2.42
C SER A 113 -2.02 3.46 -3.76
N LEU A 114 -0.98 3.74 -4.53
CA LEU A 114 -1.07 4.29 -5.87
C LEU A 114 -0.23 3.42 -6.80
N LYS A 115 -0.72 3.15 -8.00
CA LYS A 115 0.07 2.53 -9.07
C LYS A 115 -0.08 3.32 -10.36
N PHE A 116 0.78 3.03 -11.33
CA PHE A 116 0.65 3.62 -12.66
C PHE A 116 -0.60 3.10 -13.37
N SER A 117 -1.27 3.96 -14.14
CA SER A 117 -2.54 3.64 -14.79
C SER A 117 -2.36 2.62 -15.91
N LYS A 118 -3.15 1.54 -15.88
CA LYS A 118 -3.16 0.53 -16.95
C LYS A 118 -3.64 1.06 -18.30
N ALA A 119 -4.35 2.19 -18.31
CA ALA A 119 -4.84 2.81 -19.55
C ALA A 119 -3.76 3.63 -20.27
N HIS A 120 -2.62 3.90 -19.64
CA HIS A 120 -1.55 4.69 -20.22
C HIS A 120 -0.72 3.89 -21.24
N PRO A 121 -0.23 4.48 -22.36
CA PRO A 121 0.56 3.77 -23.37
C PRO A 121 1.81 3.05 -22.85
N LEU A 122 2.51 3.63 -21.86
CA LEU A 122 3.65 2.96 -21.18
C LEU A 122 3.28 1.65 -20.47
N SER A 123 1.99 1.37 -20.27
CA SER A 123 1.49 0.15 -19.64
C SER A 123 1.27 -1.00 -20.63
N ILE A 124 1.45 -0.76 -21.93
CA ILE A 124 1.33 -1.78 -22.97
C ILE A 124 2.40 -2.85 -22.74
N ASN A 125 2.00 -4.12 -22.77
CA ASN A 125 2.86 -5.29 -22.56
C ASN A 125 3.60 -5.34 -21.21
N VAL A 126 3.10 -4.62 -20.19
CA VAL A 126 3.62 -4.70 -18.83
C VAL A 126 2.99 -5.88 -18.09
N ASP A 127 3.83 -6.76 -17.54
CA ASP A 127 3.42 -7.96 -16.80
C ASP A 127 3.03 -7.66 -15.35
N SER A 128 3.68 -6.68 -14.73
CA SER A 128 3.43 -6.34 -13.32
C SER A 128 3.62 -4.86 -13.02
N PHE A 129 2.88 -4.37 -12.03
CA PHE A 129 2.87 -2.96 -11.63
C PHE A 129 3.30 -2.85 -10.17
N ILE A 130 4.32 -2.04 -9.91
CA ILE A 130 4.79 -1.72 -8.55
C ILE A 130 4.42 -0.28 -8.23
N GLY A 131 3.55 -0.13 -7.25
CA GLY A 131 3.06 1.16 -6.79
C GLY A 131 3.92 1.80 -5.70
N ARG A 132 3.29 2.74 -5.01
CA ARG A 132 3.79 3.33 -3.76
C ARG A 132 2.72 3.29 -2.70
N ASN A 133 3.16 3.11 -1.46
CA ASN A 133 2.28 2.90 -0.32
C ASN A 133 2.63 3.88 0.80
N LEU A 134 1.61 4.52 1.36
CA LEU A 134 1.72 5.22 2.63
C LEU A 134 0.94 4.45 3.68
N VAL A 135 1.59 4.22 4.82
CA VAL A 135 1.04 3.53 5.98
C VAL A 135 0.79 4.57 7.07
N PHE A 136 -0.47 4.90 7.29
CA PHE A 136 -0.89 5.76 8.40
C PHE A 136 -1.16 4.90 9.63
N ILE A 137 -0.47 5.17 10.73
CA ILE A 137 -0.53 4.43 11.99
C ILE A 137 -1.24 5.31 13.02
N PHE A 138 -2.23 4.75 13.72
CA PHE A 138 -3.10 5.46 14.66
C PHE A 138 -3.08 4.86 16.07
N ASP A 139 -2.37 3.74 16.27
CA ASP A 139 -2.18 3.09 17.56
C ASP A 139 -0.69 2.82 17.85
N THR A 140 -0.40 2.19 19.00
CA THR A 140 0.97 1.90 19.45
C THR A 140 1.50 0.55 18.99
N ASN A 141 0.68 -0.23 18.27
CA ASN A 141 1.07 -1.53 17.78
C ASN A 141 1.86 -1.39 16.46
N PRO A 142 2.93 -2.18 16.26
CA PRO A 142 3.65 -2.13 15.00
C PRO A 142 2.73 -2.52 13.83
N PRO A 143 2.82 -1.85 12.67
CA PRO A 143 2.12 -2.29 11.47
C PRO A 143 2.61 -3.69 11.07
N LYS A 144 1.76 -4.47 10.39
CA LYS A 144 2.12 -5.83 9.95
C LYS A 144 3.26 -5.82 8.93
N ILE A 145 3.33 -4.78 8.11
CA ILE A 145 4.43 -4.53 7.18
C ILE A 145 5.42 -3.66 7.95
N THR A 146 6.63 -4.17 8.15
CA THR A 146 7.71 -3.49 8.89
C THR A 146 8.88 -3.20 7.94
N GLY A 147 9.82 -2.35 8.38
CA GLY A 147 11.10 -2.14 7.66
C GLY A 147 11.40 -0.71 7.23
N GLY A 148 10.49 0.25 7.46
CA GLY A 148 10.74 1.67 7.19
C GLY A 148 10.83 2.53 8.45
N ARG A 149 11.43 3.72 8.31
CA ARG A 149 11.44 4.74 9.37
C ARG A 149 10.03 5.27 9.61
N ILE A 150 9.60 5.29 10.87
CA ILE A 150 8.32 5.86 11.28
C ILE A 150 8.47 7.36 11.46
N ASN A 151 7.70 8.15 10.70
CA ASN A 151 7.62 9.60 10.83
C ASN A 151 6.46 9.94 11.77
N LYS A 152 6.73 10.60 12.90
CA LYS A 152 5.68 10.99 13.85
C LYS A 152 5.12 12.37 13.51
N THR A 153 3.81 12.50 13.56
CA THR A 153 3.10 13.76 13.29
C THR A 153 1.82 13.89 14.15
N LYS A 154 1.19 15.06 14.08
CA LYS A 154 -0.03 15.39 14.84
C LYS A 154 -1.03 16.13 13.96
N GLY A 155 -2.29 15.74 14.02
CA GLY A 155 -3.38 16.44 13.33
C GLY A 155 -3.41 16.17 11.83
N ASN A 156 -3.31 17.24 11.04
CA ASN A 156 -3.36 17.16 9.58
C ASN A 156 -1.99 16.75 9.01
N LEU A 157 -2.02 15.92 7.97
CA LEU A 157 -0.82 15.46 7.27
C LEU A 157 -0.95 15.72 5.77
N TYR A 158 -0.03 16.50 5.23
CA TYR A 158 0.10 16.74 3.80
C TYR A 158 1.40 16.14 3.29
N ILE A 159 1.33 15.30 2.26
CA ILE A 159 2.47 14.62 1.67
C ILE A 159 2.48 14.91 0.17
N SER A 160 3.52 15.56 -0.31
CA SER A 160 3.75 15.81 -1.73
C SER A 160 5.05 15.14 -2.16
N LYS A 161 4.99 14.22 -3.13
CA LYS A 161 6.16 13.46 -3.56
C LYS A 161 6.19 13.26 -5.06
N LYS A 162 7.38 13.40 -5.64
CA LYS A 162 7.62 13.15 -7.06
C LYS A 162 7.98 11.68 -7.27
N TYR A 163 7.37 11.07 -8.27
CA TYR A 163 7.64 9.72 -8.73
C TYR A 163 7.83 9.72 -10.25
N PHE A 164 8.53 8.72 -10.76
CA PHE A 164 8.80 8.55 -12.18
C PHE A 164 8.43 7.15 -12.63
N PRO A 165 7.83 6.97 -13.81
CA PRO A 165 7.66 5.63 -14.38
C PRO A 165 9.03 4.99 -14.64
N TRP A 166 9.22 3.79 -14.14
CA TRP A 166 10.41 2.97 -14.41
C TRP A 166 9.97 1.62 -14.98
N LEU A 167 10.32 1.36 -16.23
CA LEU A 167 10.12 0.06 -16.87
C LEU A 167 11.37 -0.79 -16.68
N ASP A 168 11.31 -1.80 -15.82
CA ASP A 168 12.40 -2.72 -15.59
C ASP A 168 12.11 -4.09 -16.20
N LYS A 169 12.98 -4.52 -17.11
CA LYS A 169 12.89 -5.83 -17.75
C LYS A 169 13.78 -6.82 -17.01
N ASN A 170 13.16 -7.86 -16.48
CA ASN A 170 13.87 -8.92 -15.79
C ASN A 170 14.57 -9.84 -16.80
N SER A 171 15.89 -10.01 -16.68
CA SER A 171 16.68 -10.80 -17.62
C SER A 171 16.36 -12.29 -17.63
N LYS A 172 15.95 -12.87 -16.49
CA LYS A 172 15.69 -14.31 -16.36
C LYS A 172 14.30 -14.70 -16.82
N SER A 173 13.30 -13.88 -16.49
CA SER A 173 11.89 -14.17 -16.76
C SER A 173 11.34 -13.45 -17.98
N ASN A 174 12.11 -12.54 -18.56
CA ASN A 174 11.68 -11.62 -19.61
C ASN A 174 10.42 -10.78 -19.25
N LYS A 175 10.09 -10.71 -17.95
CA LYS A 175 8.95 -9.96 -17.45
C LYS A 175 9.27 -8.48 -17.40
N LEU A 176 8.35 -7.67 -17.92
CA LEU A 176 8.40 -6.22 -17.85
C LEU A 176 7.60 -5.72 -16.65
N THR A 177 8.27 -4.98 -15.76
CA THR A 177 7.65 -4.39 -14.57
C THR A 177 7.62 -2.89 -14.72
N LEU A 178 6.45 -2.27 -14.50
CA LEU A 178 6.32 -0.82 -14.44
C LEU A 178 6.18 -0.38 -12.99
N GLU A 179 7.18 0.36 -12.50
CA GLU A 179 7.25 0.86 -11.14
C GLU A 179 7.06 2.38 -11.08
N LEU A 180 6.36 2.88 -10.06
CA LEU A 180 6.40 4.28 -9.66
C LEU A 180 7.68 4.58 -8.87
N PHE A 181 8.78 4.80 -9.56
CA PHE A 181 10.11 5.00 -8.98
C PHE A 181 10.25 6.31 -8.19
N GLY A 182 10.96 6.26 -7.07
CA GLY A 182 11.14 7.37 -6.13
C GLY A 182 10.60 7.07 -4.74
N GLY A 183 11.33 7.47 -3.70
CA GLY A 183 10.98 7.16 -2.30
C GLY A 183 11.03 5.67 -1.97
N GLN A 184 10.53 5.33 -0.79
CA GLN A 184 10.45 3.94 -0.32
C GLN A 184 9.15 3.28 -0.81
N LEU A 185 9.14 1.95 -0.99
CA LEU A 185 7.93 1.22 -1.36
C LEU A 185 6.80 1.39 -0.32
N TYR A 186 7.18 1.45 0.96
CA TYR A 186 6.31 1.74 2.09
C TYR A 186 6.90 2.88 2.90
N GLU A 187 6.10 3.91 3.15
CA GLU A 187 6.45 4.99 4.07
C GLU A 187 5.46 5.07 5.22
N TYR A 188 5.99 5.26 6.42
CA TYR A 188 5.21 5.12 7.66
C TYR A 188 5.03 6.46 8.34
N TYR A 189 3.79 6.77 8.70
CA TYR A 189 3.41 8.00 9.39
C TYR A 189 2.55 7.66 10.60
N GLU A 190 3.08 7.87 11.81
CA GLU A 190 2.33 7.77 13.06
C GLU A 190 1.63 9.10 13.33
N ILE A 191 0.30 9.11 13.33
CA ILE A 191 -0.51 10.33 13.39
C ILE A 191 -1.27 10.37 14.71
N SER A 192 -0.82 11.24 15.61
CA SER A 192 -1.58 11.55 16.82
C SER A 192 -2.73 12.53 16.51
N GLN A 193 -3.88 12.33 17.14
CA GLN A 193 -5.08 13.19 16.96
C GLN A 193 -5.44 13.42 15.47
N PRO A 194 -5.60 12.35 14.67
CA PRO A 194 -5.75 12.46 13.23
C PRO A 194 -7.03 13.21 12.86
N GLN A 195 -6.94 14.07 11.85
CA GLN A 195 -8.08 14.82 11.30
C GLN A 195 -8.20 14.58 9.79
N LYS A 196 -7.16 14.97 9.04
CA LYS A 196 -7.12 14.80 7.59
C LYS A 196 -5.73 14.43 7.10
N THR A 197 -5.65 13.51 6.15
CA THR A 197 -4.47 13.27 5.35
C THR A 197 -4.74 13.64 3.90
N LEU A 198 -3.74 14.20 3.23
CA LEU A 198 -3.76 14.45 1.80
C LEU A 198 -2.42 14.02 1.20
N TRP A 199 -2.46 13.03 0.31
CA TRP A 199 -1.33 12.62 -0.49
C TRP A 199 -1.46 13.17 -1.91
N LYS A 200 -0.47 13.97 -2.33
CA LYS A 200 -0.33 14.54 -3.67
C LYS A 200 0.90 13.95 -4.38
N PRO A 201 0.77 12.79 -5.03
CA PRO A 201 1.79 12.27 -5.94
C PRO A 201 1.96 13.20 -7.16
N ILE A 202 3.20 13.48 -7.53
CA ILE A 202 3.59 14.23 -8.72
C ILE A 202 4.27 13.25 -9.65
N ILE A 203 3.70 13.00 -10.83
CA ILE A 203 4.31 12.11 -11.82
C ILE A 203 4.44 12.92 -13.11
N PRO A 204 5.64 13.42 -13.43
CA PRO A 204 5.87 14.20 -14.63
C PRO A 204 5.57 13.35 -15.87
N GLU A 205 4.75 13.88 -16.79
CA GLU A 205 4.49 13.22 -18.06
C GLU A 205 5.75 13.26 -18.95
N GLY A 206 5.94 12.22 -19.76
CA GLY A 206 7.07 12.13 -20.69
C GLY A 206 8.45 11.90 -20.06
N VAL A 207 8.58 11.91 -18.73
CA VAL A 207 9.86 11.65 -18.03
C VAL A 207 9.83 10.26 -17.40
N TYR A 208 10.60 9.34 -17.95
CA TYR A 208 10.66 7.95 -17.50
C TYR A 208 12.02 7.32 -17.80
N VAL A 209 12.27 6.14 -17.23
CA VAL A 209 13.45 5.34 -17.52
C VAL A 209 13.06 3.90 -17.83
N THR A 210 13.75 3.29 -18.78
CA THR A 210 13.67 1.87 -19.08
C THR A 210 15.00 1.23 -18.73
N SER A 211 15.00 0.07 -18.07
CA SER A 211 16.23 -0.69 -17.82
C SER A 211 16.13 -2.15 -18.22
N GLU A 212 17.22 -2.67 -18.75
CA GLU A 212 17.36 -4.10 -19.06
C GLU A 212 18.82 -4.52 -18.96
N TYR A 213 19.04 -5.82 -18.75
CA TYR A 213 20.33 -6.44 -19.04
C TYR A 213 20.40 -6.79 -20.52
N THR A 214 21.61 -6.79 -21.08
CA THR A 214 21.84 -7.09 -22.49
C THR A 214 21.75 -8.58 -22.80
N GLY A 215 21.92 -9.43 -21.79
CA GLY A 215 22.10 -10.87 -21.98
C GLY A 215 23.54 -11.24 -22.36
N ASN A 216 24.44 -10.27 -22.50
CA ASN A 216 25.87 -10.48 -22.64
C ASN A 216 26.52 -10.49 -21.24
N PRO A 217 27.06 -11.63 -20.77
CA PRO A 217 27.64 -11.73 -19.43
C PRO A 217 28.77 -10.72 -19.14
N GLU A 218 29.57 -10.35 -20.13
CA GLU A 218 30.69 -9.41 -19.94
C GLU A 218 30.19 -7.97 -19.77
N LEU A 219 29.16 -7.57 -20.52
CA LEU A 219 28.54 -6.26 -20.36
C LEU A 219 27.73 -6.21 -19.06
N ASP A 220 26.97 -7.26 -18.76
CA ASP A 220 26.07 -7.29 -17.61
C ASP A 220 26.82 -7.28 -16.26
N LYS A 221 28.13 -7.54 -16.23
CA LYS A 221 29.01 -7.33 -15.05
C LYS A 221 29.01 -5.88 -14.57
N GLN A 222 28.82 -4.92 -15.48
CA GLN A 222 28.78 -3.49 -15.16
C GLN A 222 27.38 -3.05 -14.73
N GLY A 223 26.41 -3.96 -14.66
CA GLY A 223 25.03 -3.67 -14.30
C GLY A 223 24.11 -3.48 -15.49
N LYS A 224 22.86 -3.11 -15.20
CA LYS A 224 21.81 -2.89 -16.20
C LYS A 224 22.10 -1.62 -17.00
N PHE A 225 21.68 -1.63 -18.27
CA PHE A 225 21.58 -0.41 -19.04
C PHE A 225 20.30 0.31 -18.64
N ALA A 226 20.40 1.62 -18.42
CA ALA A 226 19.28 2.50 -18.18
C ALA A 226 19.18 3.49 -19.36
N ARG A 227 18.06 3.48 -20.07
CA ARG A 227 17.73 4.43 -21.14
C ARG A 227 16.64 5.36 -20.64
N TYR A 228 16.93 6.65 -20.69
CA TYR A 228 16.05 7.70 -20.23
C TYR A 228 15.19 8.23 -21.39
N SER A 229 14.08 8.90 -21.05
CA SER A 229 13.13 9.42 -22.03
C SER A 229 13.69 10.52 -22.95
N ASP A 230 14.80 11.16 -22.56
CA ASP A 230 15.56 12.11 -23.38
C ASP A 230 16.49 11.42 -24.40
N GLY A 231 16.54 10.09 -24.42
CA GLY A 231 17.37 9.28 -25.30
C GLY A 231 18.77 8.98 -24.74
N THR A 232 19.17 9.59 -23.63
CA THR A 232 20.46 9.30 -23.01
C THR A 232 20.48 7.89 -22.41
N VAL A 233 21.68 7.31 -22.33
CA VAL A 233 21.91 5.95 -21.82
C VAL A 233 23.01 5.98 -20.78
N SER A 234 22.86 5.19 -19.73
CA SER A 234 23.90 4.87 -18.76
C SER A 234 23.92 3.38 -18.45
N GLN A 235 24.95 2.93 -17.75
CA GLN A 235 25.10 1.55 -17.35
C GLN A 235 25.62 1.47 -15.92
N GLY A 236 24.98 0.64 -15.10
CA GLY A 236 25.43 0.42 -13.73
C GLY A 236 25.08 1.52 -12.74
N ASP A 237 24.31 2.53 -13.16
CA ASP A 237 23.84 3.59 -12.26
C ASP A 237 23.11 2.99 -11.06
N SER A 238 23.41 3.52 -9.89
CA SER A 238 22.61 3.30 -8.69
C SER A 238 21.22 3.91 -8.84
N ASN A 239 20.25 3.42 -8.06
CA ASN A 239 18.92 4.02 -8.02
C ASN A 239 18.96 5.53 -7.70
N ASP A 240 19.88 5.97 -6.83
CA ASP A 240 20.01 7.38 -6.49
C ASP A 240 20.51 8.23 -7.66
N GLU A 241 21.42 7.72 -8.47
CA GLU A 241 21.91 8.39 -9.68
C GLU A 241 20.81 8.47 -10.74
N MET A 242 20.10 7.35 -11.00
CA MET A 242 18.96 7.33 -11.92
C MET A 242 17.88 8.34 -11.49
N TYR A 243 17.57 8.39 -10.19
CA TYR A 243 16.56 9.29 -9.66
C TYR A 243 16.98 10.76 -9.79
N LYS A 244 18.25 11.09 -9.48
CA LYS A 244 18.79 12.45 -9.69
C LYS A 244 18.72 12.86 -11.16
N LYS A 245 19.05 11.95 -12.08
CA LYS A 245 18.96 12.23 -13.51
C LYS A 245 17.53 12.51 -13.95
N LEU A 246 16.56 11.70 -13.53
CA LEU A 246 15.14 11.94 -13.80
C LEU A 246 14.65 13.29 -13.25
N LEU A 247 15.16 13.73 -12.10
CA LEU A 247 14.87 15.07 -11.58
C LEU A 247 15.37 16.18 -12.52
N LEU A 248 16.59 16.05 -13.06
CA LEU A 248 17.15 17.05 -14.00
C LEU A 248 16.33 17.17 -15.28
N LEU A 249 15.83 16.05 -15.81
CA LEU A 249 14.94 16.05 -17.00
C LEU A 249 13.65 16.83 -16.76
N THR A 250 13.19 16.94 -15.51
CA THR A 250 12.01 17.75 -15.18
C THR A 250 12.30 19.24 -15.07
N SER A 251 13.54 19.66 -14.83
CA SER A 251 13.92 21.07 -14.78
C SER A 251 14.22 21.65 -16.16
N GLU A 252 14.79 20.85 -17.07
CA GLU A 252 15.18 21.30 -18.42
C GLU A 252 13.96 21.56 -19.33
N GLY A 253 12.84 20.86 -19.10
CA GLY A 253 11.58 21.07 -19.84
C GLY A 253 10.80 22.35 -19.46
N THR A 254 11.24 23.11 -18.46
CA THR A 254 10.57 24.37 -18.05
C THR A 254 11.22 25.64 -18.58
N ALA A 255 12.26 25.51 -19.43
CA ALA A 255 13.02 26.64 -19.97
C ALA A 255 12.59 27.09 -21.38
N ASN A 256 11.56 26.47 -21.98
CA ASN A 256 11.15 26.71 -23.37
C ASN A 256 9.63 26.94 -23.54
N ASP A 257 8.98 27.62 -22.59
CA ASP A 257 7.63 28.20 -22.77
C ASP A 257 7.65 29.71 -22.48
#